data_AF-A0A9D2FBU3-F1
#
_entry.id   AF-A0A9D2FBU3-F1
#
_cell.length_a   1.000
_cell.length_b   1.000
_cell.length_c   1.000
_cell.angle_alpha   90.00
_cell.angle_beta   90.00
_cell.angle_gamma   90.00
#
_symmetry.space_group_name_H-M   'P 1'
#
loop_
_entity.id
_entity.type
_entity.pdbx_description
1 polymer ?
#
loop_
_entity_poly.entity_id
_entity_poly.type
_entity_poly.pdbx_seq_one_letter_code
_entity_poly.pdbx_strand_id
1 'polypeptide(L)' 'PYFKEHPQMAIQFLSSLKDDESEYVRKSIGNALKDISKKYPELVSNELKQWDLSSKEIKQVHKLASAYLNKS' A
#
# COMPACT_ATOMS: atom_id res chain seq x y z
N PRO A 1 20.91 5.95 -2.06
CA PRO A 1 20.13 4.74 -2.43
C PRO A 1 18.76 5.16 -2.97
N TYR A 2 18.48 4.91 -4.25
CA TYR A 2 17.44 5.57 -5.06
C TYR A 2 16.02 5.57 -4.44
N PHE A 3 15.61 4.47 -3.80
CA PHE A 3 14.28 4.36 -3.16
C PHE A 3 14.17 5.01 -1.77
N LYS A 4 15.30 5.39 -1.14
CA LYS A 4 15.29 6.18 0.10
C LYS A 4 14.94 7.64 -0.16
N GLU A 5 15.14 8.12 -1.39
CA GLU A 5 14.96 9.52 -1.78
C GLU A 5 13.58 9.81 -2.39
N HIS A 6 12.88 8.77 -2.88
CA HIS A 6 11.56 8.90 -3.50
C HIS A 6 10.56 7.83 -3.02
N PRO A 7 10.10 7.89 -1.75
CA PRO A 7 9.10 6.95 -1.23
C PRO A 7 7.78 6.98 -2.01
N GLN A 8 7.48 8.11 -2.65
CA GLN A 8 6.25 8.32 -3.42
C GLN A 8 6.20 7.47 -4.71
N MET A 9 7.35 7.32 -5.41
CA MET A 9 7.42 6.43 -6.58
C MET A 9 7.22 4.96 -6.20
N ALA A 10 7.78 4.54 -5.05
CA ALA A 10 7.58 3.19 -4.55
C ALA A 10 6.10 2.93 -4.21
N ILE A 11 5.44 3.90 -3.56
CA ILE A 11 4.01 3.81 -3.25
C ILE A 11 3.18 3.70 -4.53
N GLN A 12 3.39 4.58 -5.52
CA GLN A 12 2.63 4.52 -6.77
C GLN A 12 2.86 3.23 -7.55
N PHE A 13 4.10 2.74 -7.61
CA PHE A 13 4.40 1.47 -8.26
C PHE A 13 3.66 0.31 -7.57
N LEU A 14 3.73 0.24 -6.24
CA LEU A 14 3.00 -0.77 -5.46
C LEU A 14 1.48 -0.64 -5.61
N SER A 15 0.95 0.59 -5.65
CA SER A 15 -0.47 0.87 -5.89
C SER A 15 -0.94 0.43 -7.27
N SER A 16 -0.07 0.39 -8.28
CA SER A 16 -0.42 -0.09 -9.62
C SER A 16 -0.63 -1.61 -9.68
N LEU A 17 -0.12 -2.34 -8.69
CA LEU A 17 -0.20 -3.80 -8.60
C LEU A 17 -1.20 -4.29 -7.54
N LYS A 18 -2.03 -3.38 -6.98
CA LYS A 18 -2.97 -3.68 -5.89
C LYS A 18 -4.09 -4.67 -6.27
N ASP A 19 -4.36 -4.83 -7.56
CA ASP A 19 -5.39 -5.69 -8.15
C ASP A 19 -4.80 -6.93 -8.84
N ASP A 20 -3.51 -7.21 -8.63
CA ASP A 20 -2.84 -8.40 -9.17
C ASP A 20 -3.62 -9.68 -8.85
N GLU A 21 -3.74 -10.60 -9.81
CA GLU A 21 -4.51 -11.84 -9.67
C GLU A 21 -3.97 -12.78 -8.58
N SER A 22 -2.65 -12.72 -8.32
CA SER A 22 -1.98 -13.56 -7.34
C SER A 22 -2.16 -13.02 -5.93
N GLU A 23 -2.80 -13.83 -5.08
CA GLU A 23 -2.95 -13.52 -3.66
C GLU A 23 -1.58 -13.32 -2.97
N TYR A 24 -0.56 -14.06 -3.40
CA TYR A 24 0.79 -13.92 -2.87
C TYR A 24 1.36 -12.52 -3.15
N VAL A 25 1.19 -12.03 -4.38
CA VAL A 25 1.62 -10.70 -4.80
C VAL A 25 0.87 -9.63 -4.02
N ARG A 26 -0.47 -9.74 -3.92
CA ARG A 26 -1.30 -8.83 -3.12
C ARG A 26 -0.87 -8.76 -1.65
N LYS A 27 -0.56 -9.90 -1.01
CA LYS A 27 -0.04 -9.94 0.37
C LYS A 27 1.32 -9.27 0.50
N SER A 28 2.22 -9.49 -0.46
CA SER A 28 3.54 -8.87 -0.48
C SER A 28 3.41 -7.34 -0.57
N ILE A 29 2.60 -6.85 -1.50
CA ILE A 29 2.33 -5.42 -1.70
C ILE A 29 1.72 -4.78 -0.45
N GLY A 30 0.70 -5.41 0.13
CA GLY A 30 0.06 -4.92 1.34
C GLY A 30 1.02 -4.80 2.52
N ASN A 31 1.95 -5.76 2.67
CA ASN A 31 3.00 -5.68 3.70
C ASN A 31 4.05 -4.62 3.36
N ALA A 32 4.46 -4.48 2.10
CA ALA A 32 5.40 -3.44 1.68
C ALA A 32 4.85 -2.04 1.95
N LEU A 33 3.59 -1.78 1.60
CA LEU A 33 2.91 -0.50 1.90
C LEU A 33 2.79 -0.26 3.40
N LYS A 34 2.51 -1.29 4.20
CA LYS A 34 2.49 -1.22 5.67
C LYS A 34 3.86 -0.88 6.26
N ASP A 35 4.95 -1.39 5.69
CA ASP A 35 6.30 -1.05 6.15
C ASP A 35 6.71 0.37 5.74
N ILE A 36 6.27 0.83 4.57
CA ILE A 36 6.42 2.23 4.16
C ILE A 36 5.61 3.14 5.07
N SER A 37 4.38 2.77 5.45
CA SER A 37 3.49 3.58 6.31
C SER A 37 4.07 3.80 7.71
N LYS A 38 4.98 2.94 8.18
CA LYS A 38 5.70 3.16 9.45
C LYS A 38 6.66 4.35 9.39
N LYS A 39 7.23 4.64 8.22
CA LYS A 39 8.14 5.78 8.00
C LYS A 39 7.43 7.00 7.41
N TYR A 40 6.46 6.77 6.54
CA TYR A 40 5.73 7.80 5.80
C TYR A 40 4.22 7.56 5.90
N PRO A 41 3.62 7.68 7.10
CA PRO A 41 2.20 7.39 7.30
C PRO A 41 1.28 8.29 6.47
N GLU A 42 1.62 9.58 6.38
CA GLU A 42 0.87 10.59 5.62
C GLU A 42 0.78 10.26 4.12
N LEU A 43 1.91 9.87 3.51
CA LEU A 43 1.97 9.53 2.08
C LEU A 43 1.11 8.31 1.76
N VAL A 44 1.23 7.25 2.57
CA VAL A 44 0.45 6.03 2.37
C VAL A 44 -1.03 6.28 2.66
N SER A 45 -1.37 7.06 3.68
CA SER A 45 -2.76 7.42 3.99
C SER A 45 -3.42 8.19 2.85
N ASN A 46 -2.74 9.19 2.28
CA ASN A 46 -3.26 9.93 1.14
C ASN A 46 -3.46 9.05 -0.10
N GLU A 47 -2.50 8.16 -0.38
CA GLU A 47 -2.63 7.21 -1.48
C GLU A 47 -3.80 6.25 -1.28
N LEU A 48 -3.92 5.63 -0.10
CA LEU A 48 -4.98 4.66 0.21
C LEU A 48 -6.38 5.30 0.15
N LYS A 49 -6.52 6.58 0.50
CA LYS A 49 -7.79 7.32 0.36
C LYS A 49 -8.24 7.48 -1.10
N GLN A 50 -7.32 7.40 -2.06
CA GLN A 50 -7.64 7.48 -3.49
C GLN A 50 -8.03 6.13 -4.11
N TRP A 51 -7.89 5.02 -3.36
CA TRP A 51 -8.15 3.69 -3.90
C TRP A 51 -9.65 3.40 -3.97
N ASP A 52 -10.08 2.88 -5.11
CA ASP A 52 -11.41 2.31 -5.25
C ASP A 52 -11.47 0.93 -4.59
N LEU A 53 -12.21 0.84 -3.49
CA LEU A 53 -12.43 -0.39 -2.74
C LEU A 53 -13.58 -1.22 -3.32
N SER A 54 -13.89 -1.13 -4.61
CA SER A 54 -14.94 -1.94 -5.22
C SER A 54 -14.57 -3.44 -5.29
N SER A 55 -13.31 -3.75 -5.59
CA SER A 55 -12.81 -5.13 -5.76
C SER A 55 -12.36 -5.78 -4.45
N LYS A 56 -12.56 -7.10 -4.31
CA LYS A 56 -12.17 -7.87 -3.10
C LYS A 56 -10.66 -7.90 -2.93
N GLU A 57 -9.95 -7.95 -4.03
CA GLU A 57 -8.49 -7.93 -4.18
C GLU A 57 -7.93 -6.64 -3.59
N ILE A 58 -8.46 -5.50 -4.03
CA ILE A 58 -8.04 -4.18 -3.57
C ILE A 58 -8.36 -4.01 -2.07
N LYS A 59 -9.55 -4.44 -1.62
CA LYS A 59 -9.90 -4.45 -0.18
C LYS A 59 -8.89 -5.24 0.66
N GLN A 60 -8.42 -6.38 0.16
CA GLN A 60 -7.44 -7.21 0.86
C GLN A 60 -6.11 -6.45 1.04
N VAL A 61 -5.58 -5.86 -0.03
CA VAL A 61 -4.33 -5.10 0.00
C VAL A 61 -4.47 -3.86 0.89
N HIS A 62 -5.57 -3.11 0.71
CA HIS A 62 -5.86 -1.91 1.50
C HIS A 62 -5.95 -2.22 2.99
N LYS A 63 -6.57 -3.33 3.39
CA LYS A 63 -6.66 -3.75 4.79
C LYS A 63 -5.28 -4.04 5.40
N LEU A 64 -4.38 -4.66 4.64
CA LEU A 64 -3.01 -4.93 5.10
C LEU A 64 -2.19 -3.64 5.23
N ALA A 65 -2.28 -2.75 4.24
CA ALA A 65 -1.56 -1.48 4.20
C ALA A 65 -2.01 -0.51 5.31
N SER A 66 -3.32 -0.42 5.55
CA SER A 66 -3.91 0.45 6.59
C SER A 66 -3.81 -0.12 8.02
N ALA A 67 -3.37 -1.37 8.19
CA ALA A 67 -3.31 -2.03 9.50
C ALA A 67 -2.42 -1.29 10.53
N TYR A 68 -1.38 -0.60 10.06
CA TYR A 68 -0.53 0.22 10.94
C TYR A 68 -1.13 1.60 11.21
N LEU A 69 -1.80 2.20 10.21
CA LEU A 69 -2.42 3.52 10.31
C LEU A 69 -3.61 3.53 11.27
N ASN A 70 -4.40 2.45 11.31
CA ASN A 70 -5.57 2.31 12.19
C ASN A 70 -5.22 1.96 13.64
N LYS A 71 -3.93 1.83 13.98
CA LYS A 71 -3.46 1.49 15.33
C LYS A 71 -3.08 2.71 16.17
N SER A 72 -3.18 3.92 15.61
CA SER A 72 -2.92 5.19 16.31
C SER A 72 -4.19 5.83 16.83
#